data_AF-A0AAU4I985-F1
#
_entry.id   AF-A0AAU4I985-F1
#
_cell.length_a   1.000
_cell.length_b   1.000
_cell.length_c   1.000
_cell.angle_alpha   90.00
_cell.angle_beta   90.00
_cell.angle_gamma   90.00
#
_symmetry.space_group_name_H-M   'P 1'
#
loop_
_entity.id
_entity.type
_entity.pdbx_description
1 polymer ?
#
loop_
_entity_poly.entity_id
_entity_poly.type
_entity_poly.pdbx_seq_one_letter_code
_entity_poly.pdbx_strand_id
1 'polypeptide(L)'
;MTKVALRPYALLPRRYDERKVLASTIDPWGRALWLICPDTRFPYRWGGRDIPEPAALPFDALVVISDRGEVRERTLYAVAVDPDAFDALPGGGFVLSGSGGPNARSGQIFGPDGRSRRRFPLGTHLKHLVADPRSGFWTGYSDEGIYSGDRVSAGGLVRWDGRGNPAGDLRPPKPYDHVAEVGTVNVSDSAVHATYWPGAPLARTGRSGTLRIHALPVSAPVGLAIRGDRLLLLGGNEQGVAGTTRVNALRHIRLTDEGAVVVSREDLAFPNGDPVRRYARPVCRGPHIFLRTRRTLRQWWVLTAP
;
A
#
# COMPACT_ATOMS: atom_id res chain seq x y z
N MET A 1 1.41 -7.84 -28.34
CA MET A 1 0.98 -7.14 -27.11
C MET A 1 2.08 -6.16 -26.73
N THR A 2 1.77 -4.88 -26.58
CA THR A 2 2.76 -3.82 -26.33
C THR A 2 3.35 -3.98 -24.92
N LYS A 3 4.67 -3.80 -24.78
CA LYS A 3 5.35 -3.86 -23.47
C LYS A 3 5.61 -2.45 -22.95
N VAL A 4 5.41 -2.24 -21.65
CA VAL A 4 5.82 -1.03 -20.93
C VAL A 4 6.93 -1.35 -19.96
N ALA A 5 8.06 -0.66 -20.11
CA ALA A 5 9.19 -0.80 -19.21
C ALA A 5 8.95 -0.05 -17.90
N LEU A 6 9.25 -0.70 -16.78
CA LEU A 6 9.40 -0.05 -15.48
C LEU A 6 10.48 1.02 -15.54
N ARG A 7 10.22 2.18 -14.92
CA ARG A 7 11.22 3.23 -14.76
C ARG A 7 11.81 3.17 -13.36
N PRO A 8 13.14 3.20 -13.18
CA PRO A 8 13.74 3.35 -11.86
C PRO A 8 13.19 4.63 -11.20
N TYR A 9 12.82 4.53 -9.92
CA TYR A 9 12.29 5.66 -9.18
C TYR A 9 13.23 6.10 -8.07
N ALA A 10 13.59 5.17 -7.19
CA ALA A 10 14.47 5.43 -6.07
C ALA A 10 15.27 4.18 -5.71
N LEU A 11 16.50 4.39 -5.24
CA LEU A 11 17.37 3.35 -4.74
C LEU A 11 17.93 3.80 -3.39
N LEU A 12 17.86 2.93 -2.38
CA LEU A 12 18.48 3.18 -1.09
C LEU A 12 19.99 3.43 -1.29
N PRO A 13 20.56 4.52 -0.76
CA PRO A 13 21.97 4.84 -0.98
C PRO A 13 22.93 3.72 -0.56
N ARG A 14 24.04 3.60 -1.29
CA ARG A 14 25.04 2.52 -1.10
C ARG A 14 25.62 2.47 0.32
N ARG A 15 25.69 3.60 1.02
CA ARG A 15 26.16 3.65 2.43
C ARG A 15 25.33 2.78 3.39
N TYR A 16 24.16 2.32 2.97
CA TYR A 16 23.31 1.40 3.74
C TYR A 16 23.29 -0.03 3.17
N ASP A 17 24.19 -0.40 2.27
CA ASP A 17 24.16 -1.72 1.58
C ASP A 17 24.21 -2.91 2.55
N GLU A 18 24.91 -2.75 3.68
CA GLU A 18 25.01 -3.76 4.73
C GLU A 18 23.82 -3.75 5.70
N ARG A 19 23.01 -2.69 5.69
CA ARG A 19 21.87 -2.52 6.61
C ARG A 19 20.65 -3.30 6.13
N LYS A 20 19.92 -3.90 7.09
CA LYS A 20 18.69 -4.64 6.82
C LYS A 20 17.49 -3.69 6.86
N VAL A 21 16.73 -3.69 5.78
CA VAL A 21 15.48 -2.95 5.66
C VAL A 21 14.34 -3.84 6.14
N LEU A 22 13.59 -3.39 7.14
CA LEU A 22 12.40 -4.07 7.64
C LEU A 22 11.19 -3.77 6.74
N ALA A 23 11.00 -2.49 6.41
CA ALA A 23 9.91 -2.04 5.55
C ALA A 23 10.38 -0.90 4.63
N SER A 24 9.69 -0.72 3.50
CA SER A 24 9.88 0.45 2.63
C SER A 24 8.54 0.89 2.05
N THR A 25 8.39 2.17 1.76
CA THR A 25 7.20 2.74 1.11
C THR A 25 7.56 3.93 0.21
N ILE A 26 6.60 4.37 -0.59
CA ILE A 26 6.58 5.72 -1.17
C ILE A 26 5.47 6.50 -0.48
N ASP A 27 5.82 7.59 0.19
CA ASP A 27 4.85 8.33 0.99
C ASP A 27 3.92 9.21 0.13
N PRO A 28 2.94 9.91 0.72
CA PRO A 28 2.02 10.76 -0.03
C PRO A 28 2.66 11.90 -0.83
N TRP A 29 3.87 12.33 -0.46
CA TRP A 29 4.59 13.41 -1.14
C TRP A 29 5.57 12.90 -2.21
N GLY A 30 5.59 11.58 -2.47
CA GLY A 30 6.49 10.97 -3.45
C GLY A 30 7.91 10.77 -2.92
N ARG A 31 8.12 10.77 -1.61
CA ARG A 31 9.44 10.47 -1.04
C ARG A 31 9.57 8.96 -0.88
N ALA A 32 10.76 8.43 -1.15
CA ALA A 32 11.07 7.03 -0.91
C ALA A 32 11.59 6.85 0.52
N LEU A 33 10.97 5.95 1.28
CA LEU A 33 11.29 5.73 2.69
C LEU A 33 11.72 4.28 2.90
N TRP A 34 12.77 4.10 3.71
CA TRP A 34 13.23 2.80 4.17
C TRP A 34 13.39 2.81 5.69
N LEU A 35 12.74 1.85 6.35
CA LEU A 35 12.86 1.61 7.78
C LEU A 35 13.92 0.54 8.02
N ILE A 36 14.98 0.91 8.71
CA ILE A 36 16.15 0.09 8.99
C ILE A 36 16.20 -0.21 10.48
N CYS A 37 16.40 -1.48 10.81
CA CYS A 37 16.74 -1.91 12.16
C CYS A 37 18.25 -2.13 12.24
N PRO A 38 18.95 -1.54 13.22
CA PRO A 38 20.38 -1.80 13.43
C PRO A 38 20.68 -3.28 13.69
N ASP A 39 19.85 -3.93 14.52
CA ASP A 39 20.05 -5.29 15.01
C ASP A 39 18.91 -6.22 14.61
N THR A 40 19.15 -7.01 13.57
CA THR A 40 18.17 -7.96 13.04
C THR A 40 18.57 -9.41 13.25
N ARG A 41 17.59 -10.27 13.46
CA ARG A 41 17.72 -11.73 13.41
C ARG A 41 16.98 -12.30 12.20
N PHE A 42 17.28 -13.54 11.87
CA PHE A 42 16.66 -14.30 10.79
C PHE A 42 16.11 -15.60 11.36
N PRO A 43 14.88 -15.60 11.89
CA PRO A 43 14.28 -16.83 12.39
C PRO A 43 14.06 -17.80 11.23
N TYR A 44 14.31 -19.07 11.48
CA TYR A 44 14.05 -20.13 10.52
C TYR A 44 12.56 -20.18 10.15
N ARG A 45 12.25 -20.17 8.85
CA ARG A 45 10.89 -20.35 8.33
C ARG A 45 10.87 -21.50 7.32
N TRP A 46 10.10 -22.56 7.61
CA TRP A 46 9.96 -23.70 6.72
C TRP A 46 9.33 -23.28 5.38
N GLY A 47 10.04 -23.48 4.26
CA GLY A 47 9.57 -23.10 2.92
C GLY A 47 9.43 -21.59 2.67
N GLY A 48 9.97 -20.75 3.55
CA GLY A 48 9.84 -19.29 3.51
C GLY A 48 11.07 -18.57 2.98
N ARG A 49 10.93 -17.25 2.81
CA ARG A 49 12.08 -16.36 2.60
C ARG A 49 12.61 -15.91 3.97
N ASP A 50 13.93 -15.78 4.08
CA ASP A 50 14.55 -15.06 5.20
C ASP A 50 14.06 -13.61 5.20
N ILE A 51 13.20 -13.29 6.16
CA ILE A 51 12.69 -11.95 6.39
C ILE A 51 13.42 -11.43 7.63
N PRO A 52 14.13 -10.29 7.54
CA PRO A 52 14.77 -9.71 8.71
C PRO A 52 13.68 -9.29 9.71
N GLU A 53 13.87 -9.68 10.97
CA GLU A 53 13.06 -9.25 12.10
C GLU A 53 13.95 -8.52 13.10
N PRO A 54 13.42 -7.57 13.89
CA PRO A 54 14.20 -7.00 14.99
C PRO A 54 14.61 -8.11 15.99
N ALA A 55 15.83 -8.03 16.50
CA ALA A 55 16.34 -9.01 17.46
C ALA A 55 15.56 -8.99 18.80
N ALA A 56 15.09 -7.81 19.20
CA ALA A 56 14.27 -7.59 20.38
C ALA A 56 13.29 -6.42 20.17
N LEU A 57 12.22 -6.40 20.95
CA LEU A 57 11.30 -5.26 21.06
C LEU A 57 11.33 -4.71 22.50
N PRO A 58 11.28 -3.39 22.72
CA PRO A 58 11.35 -2.36 21.69
C PRO A 58 12.79 -2.17 21.14
N PHE A 59 12.92 -1.52 19.98
CA PHE A 59 14.20 -1.12 19.40
C PHE A 59 14.13 0.28 18.81
N ASP A 60 15.29 0.88 18.53
CA ASP A 60 15.36 2.14 17.80
C ASP A 60 15.60 1.86 16.31
N ALA A 61 14.81 2.51 15.45
CA ALA A 61 14.88 2.32 14.01
C ALA A 61 15.41 3.58 13.31
N LEU A 62 16.09 3.41 12.19
CA LEU A 62 16.49 4.50 11.30
C LEU A 62 15.55 4.55 10.10
N VAL A 63 14.91 5.69 9.87
CA VAL A 63 14.19 5.99 8.64
C VAL A 63 15.10 6.79 7.73
N VAL A 64 15.41 6.21 6.57
CA VAL A 64 16.10 6.90 5.46
C VAL A 64 15.04 7.42 4.51
N ILE A 65 15.05 8.72 4.26
CA ILE A 65 14.09 9.43 3.41
C ILE A 65 14.87 9.97 2.21
N SER A 66 14.51 9.55 1.00
CA SER A 66 15.03 10.09 -0.25
C SER A 66 13.95 10.90 -0.95
N ASP A 67 14.25 12.16 -1.24
CA ASP A 67 13.40 13.11 -1.93
C ASP A 67 14.20 13.80 -3.03
N ARG A 68 13.91 13.45 -4.30
CA ARG A 68 14.57 14.05 -5.48
C ARG A 68 16.10 14.08 -5.40
N GLY A 69 16.71 13.06 -4.80
CA GLY A 69 18.15 12.92 -4.65
C GLY A 69 18.71 13.43 -3.32
N GLU A 70 17.95 14.25 -2.56
CA GLU A 70 18.31 14.59 -1.19
C GLU A 70 18.01 13.42 -0.26
N VAL A 71 18.95 13.11 0.63
CA VAL A 71 18.82 12.01 1.60
C VAL A 71 18.82 12.59 3.01
N ARG A 72 17.76 12.28 3.77
CA ARG A 72 17.61 12.67 5.18
C ARG A 72 17.43 11.42 6.03
N GLU A 73 17.85 11.54 7.28
CA GLU A 73 17.73 10.47 8.28
C GLU A 73 16.82 10.93 9.42
N ARG A 74 16.08 9.98 9.98
CA ARG A 74 15.27 10.18 11.19
C ARG A 74 15.32 8.93 12.05
N THR A 75 15.68 9.06 13.31
CA THR A 75 15.54 7.95 14.27
C THR A 75 14.10 7.89 14.77
N LEU A 76 13.53 6.69 14.81
CA LEU A 76 12.31 6.37 15.55
C LEU A 76 12.71 5.65 16.83
N TYR A 77 12.35 6.23 17.98
CA TYR A 77 12.70 5.70 19.28
C TYR A 77 11.63 4.77 19.83
N ALA A 78 12.05 3.65 20.40
CA ALA A 78 11.20 2.65 21.05
C ALA A 78 10.08 2.11 20.14
N VAL A 79 10.45 1.65 18.94
CA VAL A 79 9.58 0.86 18.05
C VAL A 79 9.26 -0.46 18.75
N ALA A 80 7.98 -0.64 19.09
CA ALA A 80 7.49 -1.74 19.93
C ALA A 80 6.57 -2.70 19.15
N VAL A 81 6.68 -2.69 17.83
CA VAL A 81 6.00 -3.59 16.89
C VAL A 81 7.05 -4.16 15.93
N ASP A 82 6.82 -5.37 15.41
CA ASP A 82 7.60 -5.92 14.30
C ASP A 82 7.01 -5.39 12.98
N PRO A 83 7.65 -4.41 12.31
CA PRO A 83 7.00 -3.62 11.28
C PRO A 83 6.78 -4.38 9.98
N ASP A 84 5.54 -4.43 9.50
CA ASP A 84 5.17 -5.00 8.19
C ASP A 84 4.96 -3.93 7.11
N ALA A 85 4.44 -2.77 7.52
CA ALA A 85 4.27 -1.58 6.70
C ALA A 85 4.42 -0.32 7.55
N PHE A 86 4.74 0.78 6.88
CA PHE A 86 4.80 2.09 7.51
C PHE A 86 4.60 3.19 6.47
N ASP A 87 4.24 4.38 6.94
CA ASP A 87 4.07 5.55 6.09
C ASP A 87 4.30 6.86 6.86
N ALA A 88 4.55 7.94 6.11
CA ALA A 88 4.73 9.27 6.69
C ALA A 88 3.38 9.99 6.84
N LEU A 89 3.15 10.54 8.03
CA LEU A 89 1.96 11.31 8.36
C LEU A 89 2.17 12.81 8.13
N PRO A 90 1.08 13.58 7.91
CA PRO A 90 1.14 15.04 7.91
C PRO A 90 1.81 15.57 9.18
N GLY A 91 2.60 16.64 9.07
CA GLY A 91 3.35 17.20 10.20
C GLY A 91 4.67 16.48 10.52
N GLY A 92 5.12 15.56 9.67
CA GLY A 92 6.45 14.95 9.75
C GLY A 92 6.56 13.74 10.68
N GLY A 93 5.44 13.23 11.17
CA GLY A 93 5.37 11.98 11.93
C GLY A 93 5.33 10.74 11.03
N PHE A 94 5.20 9.57 11.67
CA PHE A 94 5.10 8.28 10.98
C PHE A 94 4.06 7.39 11.64
N VAL A 95 3.47 6.49 10.87
CA VAL A 95 2.66 5.38 11.39
C VAL A 95 3.30 4.08 10.95
N LEU A 96 3.43 3.14 11.87
CA LEU A 96 3.90 1.78 11.64
C LEU A 96 2.74 0.83 11.95
N SER A 97 2.59 -0.20 11.13
CA SER A 97 1.87 -1.41 11.47
C SER A 97 2.87 -2.53 11.71
N GLY A 98 2.46 -3.50 12.52
CA GLY A 98 3.14 -4.76 12.68
C GLY A 98 2.14 -5.89 12.86
N SER A 99 2.65 -7.12 12.93
CA SER A 99 1.80 -8.29 13.09
C SER A 99 1.24 -8.42 14.52
N GLY A 100 0.06 -9.02 14.63
CA GLY A 100 -0.58 -9.30 15.91
C GLY A 100 -1.95 -9.95 15.74
N GLY A 101 -2.39 -10.67 16.77
CA GLY A 101 -3.76 -11.22 16.82
C GLY A 101 -4.81 -10.14 17.12
N PRO A 102 -6.08 -10.55 17.29
CA PRO A 102 -7.17 -9.65 17.66
C PRO A 102 -6.82 -8.78 18.88
N ASN A 103 -7.15 -7.49 18.83
CA ASN A 103 -6.84 -6.49 19.87
C ASN A 103 -5.34 -6.24 20.17
N ALA A 104 -4.40 -6.87 19.45
CA ALA A 104 -2.99 -6.56 19.61
C ALA A 104 -2.73 -5.09 19.27
N ARG A 105 -1.83 -4.44 20.02
CA ARG A 105 -1.38 -3.09 19.72
C ARG A 105 -0.38 -3.09 18.56
N SER A 106 -0.87 -3.49 17.40
CA SER A 106 -0.18 -3.66 16.13
C SER A 106 0.13 -2.32 15.44
N GLY A 107 -0.51 -1.23 15.85
CA GLY A 107 -0.22 0.12 15.36
C GLY A 107 0.65 0.94 16.30
N GLN A 108 1.54 1.75 15.73
CA GLN A 108 2.32 2.73 16.48
C GLN A 108 2.49 4.03 15.69
N ILE A 109 2.19 5.17 16.31
CA ILE A 109 2.38 6.51 15.74
C ILE A 109 3.58 7.18 16.39
N PHE A 110 4.38 7.85 15.57
CA PHE A 110 5.56 8.62 15.96
C PHE A 110 5.39 10.09 15.59
N GLY A 111 5.88 10.97 16.46
CA GLY A 111 5.95 12.40 16.19
C GLY A 111 7.12 12.78 15.27
N PRO A 112 7.22 14.06 14.87
CA PRO A 112 8.34 14.55 14.06
C PRO A 112 9.69 14.50 14.78
N ASP A 113 9.69 14.40 16.11
CA ASP A 113 10.87 14.16 16.95
C ASP A 113 11.29 12.69 16.99
N GLY A 114 10.58 11.80 16.28
CA GLY A 114 10.87 10.38 16.25
C GLY A 114 10.40 9.61 17.49
N ARG A 115 9.74 10.27 18.46
CA ARG A 115 9.26 9.60 19.67
C ARG A 115 7.88 8.98 19.44
N SER A 116 7.71 7.77 19.97
CA SER A 116 6.40 7.11 20.02
C SER A 116 5.38 7.98 20.76
N ARG A 117 4.25 8.22 20.11
CA ARG A 117 3.12 9.00 20.65
C ARG A 117 1.99 8.11 21.13
N ARG A 118 1.73 7.02 20.42
CA ARG A 118 0.63 6.11 20.73
C ARG A 118 0.88 4.73 20.14
N ARG A 119 0.50 3.71 20.89
CA ARG A 119 0.25 2.36 20.38
C ARG A 119 -1.24 2.05 20.46
N PHE A 120 -1.78 1.38 19.45
CA PHE A 120 -3.21 1.13 19.32
C PHE A 120 -3.48 -0.10 18.46
N PRO A 121 -4.67 -0.72 18.56
CA PRO A 121 -5.05 -1.82 17.68
C PRO A 121 -5.29 -1.33 16.25
N LEU A 122 -4.66 -1.99 15.27
CA LEU A 122 -4.92 -1.78 13.84
C LEU A 122 -5.76 -2.89 13.21
N GLY A 123 -6.33 -3.79 14.01
CA GLY A 123 -7.03 -4.98 13.53
C GLY A 123 -6.07 -6.09 13.07
N THR A 124 -6.64 -7.13 12.47
CA THR A 124 -5.92 -8.33 12.03
C THR A 124 -5.82 -8.40 10.50
N HIS A 125 -4.81 -9.12 10.00
CA HIS A 125 -4.57 -9.31 8.56
C HIS A 125 -4.62 -8.02 7.74
N LEU A 126 -3.91 -6.99 8.23
CA LEU A 126 -3.73 -5.74 7.53
C LEU A 126 -3.07 -6.01 6.17
N LYS A 127 -3.71 -5.51 5.11
CA LYS A 127 -3.29 -5.69 3.72
C LYS A 127 -2.74 -4.39 3.12
N HIS A 128 -3.29 -3.25 3.52
CA HIS A 128 -2.83 -1.92 3.12
C HIS A 128 -2.72 -1.02 4.35
N LEU A 129 -1.64 -0.24 4.42
CA LEU A 129 -1.51 0.94 5.26
C LEU A 129 -1.04 2.07 4.35
N VAL A 130 -1.81 3.15 4.29
CA VAL A 130 -1.56 4.27 3.37
C VAL A 130 -1.89 5.58 4.07
N ALA A 131 -0.90 6.46 4.21
CA ALA A 131 -1.13 7.81 4.69
C ALA A 131 -1.92 8.65 3.68
N ASP A 132 -2.75 9.55 4.22
CA ASP A 132 -3.46 10.58 3.48
C ASP A 132 -2.81 11.93 3.82
N PRO A 133 -2.30 12.67 2.82
CA PRO A 133 -1.58 13.93 3.05
C PRO A 133 -2.44 15.00 3.75
N ARG A 134 -3.76 14.78 3.89
CA ARG A 134 -4.72 15.75 4.41
C ARG A 134 -5.30 15.42 5.78
N SER A 135 -5.42 14.15 6.13
CA SER A 135 -6.35 13.79 7.21
C SER A 135 -5.92 12.65 8.14
N GLY A 136 -4.85 11.92 7.83
CA GLY A 136 -4.36 10.83 8.65
C GLY A 136 -3.88 9.68 7.78
N PHE A 137 -4.54 8.53 7.89
CA PHE A 137 -4.21 7.35 7.08
C PHE A 137 -5.42 6.42 6.90
N TRP A 138 -5.25 5.44 6.02
CA TRP A 138 -6.24 4.43 5.69
C TRP A 138 -5.62 3.05 5.84
N THR A 139 -6.41 2.10 6.32
CA THR A 139 -6.07 0.69 6.33
C THR A 139 -7.07 -0.13 5.52
N GLY A 140 -6.56 -1.10 4.77
CA GLY A 140 -7.38 -2.07 4.05
C GLY A 140 -7.04 -3.48 4.50
N TYR A 141 -8.03 -4.35 4.64
CA TYR A 141 -7.89 -5.70 5.21
C TYR A 141 -8.12 -6.80 4.17
N SER A 142 -7.50 -7.96 4.38
CA SER A 142 -7.85 -9.18 3.64
C SER A 142 -9.16 -9.78 4.12
N ASP A 143 -9.63 -10.81 3.43
CA ASP A 143 -10.78 -11.60 3.84
C ASP A 143 -10.58 -12.24 5.20
N GLU A 144 -9.41 -12.79 5.50
CA GLU A 144 -9.15 -13.36 6.82
C GLU A 144 -9.27 -12.30 7.92
N GLY A 145 -8.90 -11.05 7.64
CA GLY A 145 -9.11 -9.93 8.56
C GLY A 145 -10.59 -9.60 8.75
N ILE A 146 -11.32 -9.44 7.65
CA ILE A 146 -12.74 -9.07 7.65
C ILE A 146 -13.59 -10.13 8.37
N TYR A 147 -13.28 -11.41 8.18
CA TYR A 147 -14.00 -12.53 8.80
C TYR A 147 -13.42 -13.02 10.13
N SER A 148 -12.38 -12.38 10.67
CA SER A 148 -11.74 -12.80 11.94
C SER A 148 -12.58 -12.55 13.20
N GLY A 149 -13.64 -11.75 13.11
CA GLY A 149 -14.40 -11.25 14.27
C GLY A 149 -13.78 -10.02 14.96
N ASP A 150 -12.62 -9.52 14.49
CA ASP A 150 -12.06 -8.25 14.94
C ASP A 150 -12.86 -7.06 14.37
N ARG A 151 -13.30 -6.16 15.25
CA ARG A 151 -14.20 -5.05 14.88
C ARG A 151 -13.56 -4.00 13.98
N VAL A 152 -12.23 -3.87 14.04
CA VAL A 152 -11.51 -2.92 13.20
C VAL A 152 -11.42 -3.48 11.79
N SER A 153 -10.92 -4.70 11.64
CA SER A 153 -10.75 -5.30 10.31
C SER A 153 -12.06 -5.65 9.61
N ALA A 154 -13.15 -5.90 10.36
CA ALA A 154 -14.50 -6.06 9.81
C ALA A 154 -15.01 -4.85 9.00
N GLY A 155 -14.44 -3.66 9.19
CA GLY A 155 -14.76 -2.48 8.39
C GLY A 155 -14.21 -2.51 6.95
N GLY A 156 -13.34 -3.46 6.62
CA GLY A 156 -12.75 -3.65 5.29
C GLY A 156 -11.74 -2.57 4.89
N LEU A 157 -12.21 -1.34 4.68
CA LEU A 157 -11.38 -0.14 4.48
C LEU A 157 -11.71 0.87 5.57
N VAL A 158 -10.75 1.16 6.45
CA VAL A 158 -10.93 2.00 7.63
C VAL A 158 -10.11 3.27 7.53
N ARG A 159 -10.74 4.40 7.85
CA ARG A 159 -10.11 5.71 7.96
C ARG A 159 -9.66 5.96 9.38
N TRP A 160 -8.49 6.55 9.52
CA TRP A 160 -7.90 6.93 10.79
C TRP A 160 -7.50 8.40 10.77
N ASP A 161 -7.63 9.06 11.92
CA ASP A 161 -7.01 10.35 12.12
C ASP A 161 -5.48 10.23 12.34
N GLY A 162 -4.76 11.35 12.31
CA GLY A 162 -3.31 11.38 12.58
C GLY A 162 -2.91 11.00 14.00
N ARG A 163 -3.86 10.73 14.90
CA ARG A 163 -3.65 10.29 16.29
C ARG A 163 -3.97 8.80 16.49
N GLY A 164 -4.39 8.09 15.45
CA GLY A 164 -4.73 6.67 15.50
C GLY A 164 -6.11 6.38 16.09
N ASN A 165 -7.05 7.34 16.00
CA ASN A 165 -8.46 7.07 16.27
C ASN A 165 -9.17 6.67 14.96
N PRO A 166 -10.06 5.67 14.99
CA PRO A 166 -10.90 5.36 13.84
C PRO A 166 -11.85 6.54 13.59
N ALA A 167 -11.87 7.03 12.35
CA ALA A 167 -12.69 8.14 11.90
C ALA A 167 -13.89 7.69 11.04
N GLY A 168 -13.95 6.40 10.70
CA GLY A 168 -15.02 5.79 9.92
C GLY A 168 -14.51 4.61 9.10
N ASP A 169 -15.45 3.86 8.53
CA ASP A 169 -15.20 2.70 7.68
C ASP A 169 -15.98 2.81 6.36
N LEU A 170 -15.56 2.04 5.35
CA LEU A 170 -16.23 1.99 4.06
C LEU A 170 -17.56 1.26 4.20
N ARG A 171 -18.67 1.98 3.97
CA ARG A 171 -20.03 1.43 3.97
C ARG A 171 -20.68 1.64 2.61
N PRO A 172 -20.40 0.75 1.65
CA PRO A 172 -21.01 0.84 0.33
C PRO A 172 -22.50 0.52 0.40
N PRO A 173 -23.36 1.21 -0.37
CA PRO A 173 -24.76 0.84 -0.49
C PRO A 173 -24.93 -0.39 -1.38
N LYS A 174 -26.11 -1.02 -1.31
CA LYS A 174 -26.52 -2.05 -2.26
C LYS A 174 -26.42 -1.54 -3.71
N PRO A 175 -26.02 -2.40 -4.67
CA PRO A 175 -25.71 -3.83 -4.52
C PRO A 175 -24.24 -4.11 -4.12
N TYR A 176 -23.48 -3.10 -3.71
CA TYR A 176 -22.04 -3.20 -3.45
C TYR A 176 -21.69 -3.30 -1.96
N ASP A 177 -22.69 -3.55 -1.10
CA ASP A 177 -22.62 -3.50 0.36
C ASP A 177 -21.77 -4.60 1.00
N HIS A 178 -21.45 -5.65 0.23
CA HIS A 178 -20.55 -6.69 0.67
C HIS A 178 -19.09 -6.34 0.35
N VAL A 179 -18.29 -6.10 1.39
CA VAL A 179 -16.84 -5.93 1.30
C VAL A 179 -16.19 -7.11 2.00
N ALA A 180 -15.51 -7.95 1.23
CA ALA A 180 -14.89 -9.18 1.72
C ALA A 180 -13.38 -9.19 1.56
N GLU A 181 -12.79 -8.30 0.77
CA GLU A 181 -11.34 -8.05 0.76
C GLU A 181 -11.07 -6.70 0.11
N VAL A 182 -10.18 -5.88 0.68
CA VAL A 182 -9.66 -4.70 -0.02
C VAL A 182 -8.54 -5.13 -0.98
N GLY A 183 -8.76 -4.91 -2.27
CA GLY A 183 -7.84 -5.28 -3.35
C GLY A 183 -6.70 -4.28 -3.53
N THR A 184 -7.04 -3.00 -3.67
CA THR A 184 -6.10 -1.89 -3.86
C THR A 184 -6.57 -0.66 -3.09
N VAL A 185 -5.62 0.21 -2.70
CA VAL A 185 -5.90 1.54 -2.14
C VAL A 185 -4.95 2.54 -2.77
N ASN A 186 -5.50 3.59 -3.38
CA ASN A 186 -4.77 4.71 -3.94
C ASN A 186 -5.24 6.00 -3.25
N VAL A 187 -4.30 6.76 -2.72
CA VAL A 187 -4.57 8.10 -2.18
C VAL A 187 -3.96 9.16 -3.08
N SER A 188 -4.76 10.18 -3.37
CA SER A 188 -4.38 11.35 -4.15
C SER A 188 -4.68 12.62 -3.36
N ASP A 189 -4.21 13.75 -3.88
CA ASP A 189 -4.56 15.09 -3.40
C ASP A 189 -6.03 15.45 -3.63
N SER A 190 -6.95 14.53 -3.85
CA SER A 190 -8.37 14.89 -4.04
C SER A 190 -9.31 13.86 -3.43
N ALA A 191 -8.92 12.60 -3.49
CA ALA A 191 -9.75 11.48 -3.10
C ALA A 191 -8.91 10.25 -2.77
N VAL A 192 -9.54 9.35 -2.03
CA VAL A 192 -9.11 7.97 -1.84
C VAL A 192 -9.93 7.10 -2.78
N HIS A 193 -9.24 6.22 -3.49
CA HIS A 193 -9.83 5.22 -4.36
C HIS A 193 -9.45 3.84 -3.85
N ALA A 194 -10.39 2.92 -3.83
CA ALA A 194 -10.14 1.55 -3.46
C ALA A 194 -10.92 0.59 -4.34
N THR A 195 -10.34 -0.57 -4.60
CA THR A 195 -11.07 -1.72 -5.16
C THR A 195 -11.26 -2.76 -4.08
N TYR A 196 -12.38 -3.49 -4.10
CA TYR A 196 -12.63 -4.56 -3.15
C TYR A 196 -13.35 -5.75 -3.76
N TRP A 197 -13.26 -6.93 -3.15
CA TRP A 197 -14.00 -8.12 -3.56
C TRP A 197 -15.28 -8.26 -2.73
N PRO A 198 -16.40 -8.78 -3.29
CA PRO A 198 -16.61 -9.26 -4.67
C PRO A 198 -16.73 -8.18 -5.75
N GLY A 199 -16.54 -8.58 -7.00
CA GLY A 199 -16.81 -7.75 -8.19
C GLY A 199 -15.75 -6.70 -8.56
N ALA A 200 -14.81 -6.39 -7.65
CA ALA A 200 -13.79 -5.36 -7.86
C ALA A 200 -14.33 -3.95 -8.23
N PRO A 201 -15.44 -3.46 -7.65
CA PRO A 201 -15.87 -2.10 -7.91
C PRO A 201 -14.80 -1.09 -7.47
N LEU A 202 -14.78 0.07 -8.12
CA LEU A 202 -13.99 1.23 -7.73
C LEU A 202 -14.80 2.11 -6.78
N ALA A 203 -14.52 2.03 -5.49
CA ALA A 203 -14.99 3.01 -4.52
C ALA A 203 -14.10 4.26 -4.55
N ARG A 204 -14.74 5.43 -4.52
CA ARG A 204 -14.09 6.73 -4.41
C ARG A 204 -14.73 7.51 -3.27
N THR A 205 -13.91 8.05 -2.38
CA THR A 205 -14.34 9.02 -1.36
C THR A 205 -13.49 10.28 -1.43
N GLY A 206 -14.15 11.42 -1.57
CA GLY A 206 -13.53 12.75 -1.61
C GLY A 206 -13.61 13.47 -0.27
N ARG A 207 -13.32 14.78 -0.26
CA ARG A 207 -13.39 15.61 0.97
C ARG A 207 -14.77 15.64 1.62
N SER A 208 -15.85 15.56 0.85
CA SER A 208 -17.22 15.54 1.37
C SER A 208 -17.57 14.23 2.09
N GLY A 209 -16.71 13.21 1.99
CA GLY A 209 -17.01 11.86 2.47
C GLY A 209 -18.03 11.10 1.60
N THR A 210 -18.61 11.74 0.58
CA THR A 210 -19.56 11.10 -0.33
C THR A 210 -18.88 9.96 -1.07
N LEU A 211 -19.40 8.75 -0.87
CA LEU A 211 -18.94 7.55 -1.55
C LEU A 211 -19.55 7.49 -2.96
N ARG A 212 -18.69 7.33 -3.97
CA ARG A 212 -19.09 7.00 -5.34
C ARG A 212 -18.52 5.64 -5.70
N ILE A 213 -19.29 4.84 -6.44
CA ILE A 213 -18.90 3.49 -6.82
C ILE A 213 -19.09 3.32 -8.33
N HIS A 214 -18.07 2.78 -9.00
CA HIS A 214 -18.14 2.39 -10.41
C HIS A 214 -17.82 0.90 -10.54
N ALA A 215 -18.59 0.17 -11.34
CA ALA A 215 -18.19 -1.16 -11.76
C ALA A 215 -16.93 -1.06 -12.63
N LEU A 216 -15.99 -1.99 -12.46
CA LEU A 216 -14.79 -2.07 -13.30
C LEU A 216 -14.86 -3.29 -14.23
N PRO A 217 -14.42 -3.16 -15.49
CA PRO A 217 -14.34 -4.29 -16.42
C PRO A 217 -13.20 -5.28 -16.07
N VAL A 218 -12.46 -5.04 -14.98
CA VAL A 218 -11.33 -5.85 -14.54
C VAL A 218 -11.54 -6.29 -13.10
N SER A 219 -11.51 -7.59 -12.86
CA SER A 219 -11.56 -8.20 -11.53
C SER A 219 -10.16 -8.33 -10.92
N ALA A 220 -10.09 -8.21 -9.60
CA ALA A 220 -8.89 -8.40 -8.78
C ALA A 220 -7.61 -7.69 -9.28
N PRO A 221 -7.65 -6.38 -9.61
CA PRO A 221 -6.42 -5.63 -9.82
C PRO A 221 -5.60 -5.61 -8.53
N VAL A 222 -4.27 -5.57 -8.67
CA VAL A 222 -3.34 -5.51 -7.53
C VAL A 222 -2.65 -4.16 -7.40
N GLY A 223 -2.79 -3.28 -8.40
CA GLY A 223 -2.38 -1.88 -8.35
C GLY A 223 -3.33 -1.00 -9.16
N LEU A 224 -3.46 0.26 -8.75
CA LEU A 224 -4.34 1.25 -9.33
C LEU A 224 -3.63 2.61 -9.37
N ALA A 225 -3.53 3.23 -10.53
CA ALA A 225 -3.22 4.65 -10.68
C ALA A 225 -4.39 5.38 -11.34
N ILE A 226 -4.60 6.63 -10.98
CA ILE A 226 -5.69 7.44 -11.50
C ILE A 226 -5.27 8.89 -11.74
N ARG A 227 -5.69 9.45 -12.88
CA ARG A 227 -5.52 10.84 -13.28
C ARG A 227 -6.78 11.31 -14.00
N GLY A 228 -7.56 12.18 -13.36
CA GLY A 228 -8.84 12.62 -13.93
C GLY A 228 -9.79 11.45 -14.17
N ASP A 229 -10.23 11.27 -15.42
CA ASP A 229 -11.08 10.17 -15.88
C ASP A 229 -10.29 8.93 -16.33
N ARG A 230 -8.96 8.93 -16.20
CA ARG A 230 -8.09 7.84 -16.67
C ARG A 230 -7.56 7.01 -15.52
N LEU A 231 -7.72 5.70 -15.63
CA LEU A 231 -7.17 4.71 -14.72
C LEU A 231 -6.13 3.84 -15.42
N LEU A 232 -5.12 3.44 -14.66
CA LEU A 232 -4.22 2.35 -15.00
C LEU A 232 -4.39 1.27 -13.94
N LEU A 233 -4.84 0.08 -14.36
CA LEU A 233 -4.90 -1.10 -13.51
C LEU A 233 -3.74 -2.03 -13.81
N LEU A 234 -3.09 -2.50 -12.75
CA LEU A 234 -2.06 -3.53 -12.79
C LEU A 234 -2.63 -4.84 -12.27
N GLY A 235 -2.41 -5.92 -13.00
CA GLY A 235 -2.89 -7.26 -12.66
C GLY A 235 -4.40 -7.42 -12.85
N GLY A 236 -4.93 -8.54 -12.37
CA GLY A 236 -6.34 -8.89 -12.51
C GLY A 236 -6.69 -9.56 -13.85
N ASN A 237 -7.98 -9.80 -14.06
CA ASN A 237 -8.55 -10.39 -15.28
C ASN A 237 -9.72 -9.54 -15.79
N GLU A 238 -9.88 -9.44 -17.09
CA GLU A 238 -11.09 -8.81 -17.62
C GLU A 238 -12.30 -9.69 -17.32
N GLN A 239 -13.44 -9.07 -16.98
CA GLN A 239 -14.67 -9.80 -16.70
C GLN A 239 -15.09 -10.61 -17.94
N GLY A 240 -15.60 -11.82 -17.70
CA GLY A 240 -15.98 -12.75 -18.78
C GLY A 240 -14.82 -13.50 -19.43
N VAL A 241 -13.56 -13.22 -19.07
CA VAL A 241 -12.40 -13.97 -19.55
C VAL A 241 -11.98 -15.00 -18.51
N ALA A 242 -12.19 -16.28 -18.80
CA ALA A 242 -11.67 -17.38 -17.99
C ALA A 242 -10.14 -17.44 -18.11
N GLY A 243 -9.44 -17.49 -16.98
CA GLY A 243 -7.98 -17.59 -16.98
C GLY A 243 -7.33 -17.31 -15.64
N THR A 244 -6.03 -17.58 -15.57
CA THR A 244 -5.20 -17.27 -14.40
C THR A 244 -4.86 -15.78 -14.35
N THR A 245 -4.86 -15.21 -13.14
CA THR A 245 -4.53 -13.79 -12.92
C THR A 245 -3.20 -13.41 -13.54
N ARG A 246 -3.24 -12.53 -14.55
CA ARG A 246 -2.04 -12.03 -15.22
C ARG A 246 -1.40 -10.90 -14.43
N VAL A 247 -0.45 -11.22 -13.57
CA VAL A 247 0.23 -10.27 -12.68
C VAL A 247 0.94 -9.12 -13.40
N ASN A 248 1.37 -9.29 -14.65
CA ASN A 248 2.04 -8.25 -15.42
C ASN A 248 1.11 -7.48 -16.36
N ALA A 249 -0.17 -7.84 -16.46
CA ALA A 249 -1.06 -7.18 -17.40
C ALA A 249 -1.42 -5.76 -16.92
N LEU A 250 -1.40 -4.82 -17.85
CA LEU A 250 -1.79 -3.43 -17.68
C LEU A 250 -3.06 -3.17 -18.48
N ARG A 251 -4.05 -2.54 -17.85
CA ARG A 251 -5.27 -2.09 -18.51
C ARG A 251 -5.41 -0.60 -18.29
N HIS A 252 -5.48 0.12 -19.39
CA HIS A 252 -5.85 1.53 -19.37
C HIS A 252 -7.37 1.60 -19.46
N ILE A 253 -7.96 2.31 -18.51
CA ILE A 253 -9.40 2.44 -18.38
C ILE A 253 -9.76 3.92 -18.48
N ARG A 254 -10.85 4.20 -19.18
CA ARG A 254 -11.50 5.49 -19.15
C ARG A 254 -12.80 5.38 -18.36
N LEU A 255 -12.98 6.25 -17.36
CA LEU A 255 -14.27 6.46 -16.72
C LEU A 255 -15.13 7.35 -17.61
N THR A 256 -16.37 6.95 -17.77
CA THR A 256 -17.42 7.70 -18.47
C THR A 256 -18.62 7.84 -17.54
N ASP A 257 -19.60 8.65 -17.94
CA ASP A 257 -20.85 8.75 -17.18
C ASP A 257 -21.62 7.42 -17.16
N GLU A 258 -21.43 6.58 -18.19
CA GLU A 258 -22.06 5.26 -18.34
C GLU A 258 -21.29 4.12 -17.64
N GLY A 259 -20.03 4.34 -17.22
CA GLY A 259 -19.26 3.30 -16.55
C GLY A 259 -17.75 3.41 -16.74
N ALA A 260 -17.10 2.27 -16.96
CA ALA A 260 -15.64 2.18 -17.12
C ALA A 260 -15.30 1.26 -18.29
N VAL A 261 -14.49 1.75 -19.24
CA VAL A 261 -14.15 1.04 -20.48
C VAL A 261 -12.65 0.82 -20.60
N VAL A 262 -12.23 -0.37 -21.04
CA VAL A 262 -10.82 -0.67 -21.34
C VAL A 262 -10.46 -0.06 -22.69
N VAL A 263 -9.54 0.90 -22.69
CA VAL A 263 -9.09 1.61 -23.91
C VAL A 263 -7.77 1.08 -24.47
N SER A 264 -6.92 0.47 -23.64
CA SER A 264 -5.70 -0.22 -24.12
C SER A 264 -5.24 -1.33 -23.17
N ARG A 265 -4.43 -2.24 -23.71
CA ARG A 265 -3.90 -3.43 -23.03
C ARG A 265 -2.42 -3.57 -23.30
N GLU A 266 -1.64 -3.68 -22.24
CA GLU A 266 -0.18 -3.74 -22.32
C GLU A 266 0.37 -4.75 -21.30
N ASP A 267 1.64 -5.10 -21.43
CA ASP A 267 2.33 -5.96 -20.47
C ASP A 267 3.49 -5.21 -19.83
N LEU A 268 3.56 -5.32 -18.51
CA LEU A 268 4.65 -4.78 -17.71
C LEU A 268 5.93 -5.60 -17.91
N ALA A 269 7.03 -4.90 -18.18
CA ALA A 269 8.37 -5.45 -18.31
C ALA A 269 9.39 -4.67 -17.45
N PHE A 270 10.50 -5.33 -17.11
CA PHE A 270 11.69 -4.65 -16.61
C PHE A 270 12.35 -3.83 -17.73
N PRO A 271 13.27 -2.89 -17.41
CA PRO A 271 13.97 -2.09 -18.43
C PRO A 271 14.69 -2.91 -19.50
N ASN A 272 15.15 -4.12 -19.16
CA ASN A 272 15.80 -5.05 -20.09
C ASN A 272 14.80 -5.82 -20.98
N GLY A 273 13.49 -5.54 -20.87
CA GLY A 273 12.44 -6.20 -21.65
C GLY A 273 11.89 -7.50 -21.05
N ASP A 274 12.46 -7.97 -19.94
CA ASP A 274 12.01 -9.19 -19.27
C ASP A 274 10.63 -9.02 -18.64
N PRO A 275 9.76 -10.03 -18.70
CA PRO A 275 8.44 -9.94 -18.08
C PRO A 275 8.54 -9.85 -16.55
N VAL A 276 7.76 -8.96 -15.95
CA VAL A 276 7.66 -8.84 -14.50
C VAL A 276 6.75 -9.95 -13.96
N ARG A 277 7.33 -11.05 -13.49
CA ARG A 277 6.55 -12.22 -13.01
C ARG A 277 6.10 -12.13 -11.55
N ARG A 278 6.82 -11.41 -10.70
CA ARG A 278 6.52 -11.27 -9.26
C ARG A 278 7.01 -9.94 -8.72
N TYR A 279 6.22 -9.32 -7.86
CA TYR A 279 6.56 -8.13 -7.09
C TYR A 279 5.95 -8.20 -5.69
N ALA A 280 6.45 -7.37 -4.79
CA ALA A 280 5.78 -7.11 -3.52
C ALA A 280 4.55 -6.23 -3.77
N ARG A 281 3.62 -6.18 -2.81
CA ARG A 281 2.39 -5.38 -2.95
C ARG A 281 2.70 -3.95 -3.41
N PRO A 282 2.03 -3.44 -4.47
CA PRO A 282 2.26 -2.10 -4.97
C PRO A 282 1.85 -1.00 -3.97
N VAL A 283 2.54 0.14 -4.05
CA VAL A 283 2.12 1.37 -3.37
C VAL A 283 1.51 2.30 -4.41
N CYS A 284 0.27 2.72 -4.21
CA CYS A 284 -0.47 3.51 -5.18
C CYS A 284 -0.67 4.95 -4.68
N ARG A 285 -0.29 5.94 -5.49
CA ARG A 285 -0.36 7.38 -5.16
C ARG A 285 -0.80 8.18 -6.37
N GLY A 286 -2.02 8.69 -6.36
CA GLY A 286 -2.59 9.46 -7.48
C GLY A 286 -2.31 8.79 -8.83
N PRO A 287 -1.56 9.43 -9.74
CA PRO A 287 -1.30 8.89 -11.07
C PRO A 287 -0.20 7.81 -11.10
N HIS A 288 0.35 7.37 -9.95
CA HIS A 288 1.50 6.48 -9.91
C HIS A 288 1.22 5.13 -9.23
N ILE A 289 1.79 4.07 -9.79
CA ILE A 289 1.93 2.76 -9.15
C ILE A 289 3.42 2.53 -8.92
N PHE A 290 3.81 2.39 -7.66
CA PHE A 290 5.17 2.09 -7.26
C PHE A 290 5.33 0.62 -6.95
N LEU A 291 6.41 0.04 -7.47
CA LEU A 291 6.68 -1.39 -7.42
C LEU A 291 8.07 -1.64 -6.87
N ARG A 292 8.19 -2.72 -6.11
CA ARG A 292 9.46 -3.29 -5.66
C ARG A 292 9.43 -4.80 -5.88
N THR A 293 10.60 -5.38 -6.16
CA THR A 293 10.67 -6.83 -6.33
C THR A 293 10.50 -7.53 -4.99
N ARG A 294 10.04 -8.78 -4.97
CA ARG A 294 9.98 -9.55 -3.73
C ARG A 294 11.34 -9.83 -3.10
N ARG A 295 12.44 -9.64 -3.85
CA ARG A 295 13.82 -9.93 -3.42
C ARG A 295 14.50 -8.75 -2.74
N THR A 296 14.06 -7.52 -2.98
CA THR A 296 14.71 -6.36 -2.38
C THR A 296 13.70 -5.27 -2.05
N LEU A 297 13.83 -4.71 -0.84
CA LEU A 297 13.09 -3.53 -0.43
C LEU A 297 13.83 -2.23 -0.78
N ARG A 298 15.06 -2.32 -1.31
CA ARG A 298 15.98 -1.20 -1.54
C ARG A 298 15.63 -0.38 -2.77
N GLN A 299 15.00 -0.97 -3.77
CA GLN A 299 14.75 -0.33 -5.05
C GLN A 299 13.25 -0.21 -5.34
N TRP A 300 12.86 0.99 -5.72
CA TRP A 300 11.53 1.33 -6.20
C TRP A 300 11.55 1.61 -7.68
N TRP A 301 10.50 1.15 -8.34
CA TRP A 301 10.16 1.37 -9.74
C TRP A 301 8.82 2.08 -9.81
N VAL A 302 8.55 2.79 -10.91
CA VAL A 302 7.30 3.53 -11.09
C VAL A 302 6.65 3.28 -12.45
N LEU A 303 5.34 3.13 -12.41
CA LEU A 303 4.41 3.23 -13.55
C LEU A 303 3.54 4.46 -13.34
N THR A 304 3.15 5.11 -14.43
CA THR A 304 2.33 6.34 -14.35
C THR A 304 1.17 6.24 -15.31
N ALA A 305 -0.03 6.53 -14.81
CA ALA A 305 -1.21 6.67 -15.63
C ALA A 305 -1.00 7.84 -16.63
N PRO A 306 -1.35 7.64 -17.91
CA PRO A 306 -1.19 8.65 -18.94
C PRO A 306 -2.06 9.88 -18.68
#